data_AF-A0A9W9CGJ7-F1
#
_entry.id   AF-A0A9W9CGJ7-F1
#
_cell.length_a   1.000
_cell.length_b   1.000
_cell.length_c   1.000
_cell.angle_alpha   90.00
_cell.angle_beta   90.00
_cell.angle_gamma   90.00
#
_symmetry.space_group_name_H-M   'P 1'
#
loop_
_entity.id
_entity.type
_entity.pdbx_description
1 polymer ?
#
loop_
_entity_poly.entity_id
_entity_poly.type
_entity_poly.pdbx_seq_one_letter_code
_entity_poly.pdbx_strand_id
1 'polypeptide(L)'
;MAALSDLATVVHILKRAHAFCESCRSAPEEIYLAREHVHAMTLCLEGVSSDLYENQRSFVHQTTYKAKTRQHTLKAHIASCDRSLMRMEVLLQSYQGFKKEHVSLWDKFRWSTGGKKEIAECKADLVLSTAVLDVFLGREQLSVLYKLESIMEAFMKRVAPLEAFDVPMSANDGRGRQRSGSNVTRTIVISLVLARLKKVLQSYRRKTANAKSKKAGHQTSPGRPKPVMRTNSGFMNNPNRNALMHTYASNMASAAAFKAPHIQRKPHPRTPSPDFHYIPSTRPSSPLPGLIRRSSSMQRLTSHLNARNSNLRTSKEHYECWRVGIGTLALGPKTAPQYLPHKRGQLQLRKMGDVFKEAELYDSRAVTESDEKVKSLLKEKNRKVKKGRKWYFVAGKVVGRDPGRTGVVSVEKAFVVLVRR
;
A
#
# COMPACT_ATOMS: atom_id res chain seq x y z
N MET A 1 -18.31 17.08 37.12
CA MET A 1 -16.90 17.45 37.34
C MET A 1 -15.88 16.44 36.80
N ALA A 2 -16.20 15.15 36.63
CA ALA A 2 -15.26 14.15 36.09
C ALA A 2 -14.71 14.44 34.66
N ALA A 3 -15.48 15.13 33.81
CA ALA A 3 -15.05 15.44 32.44
C ALA A 3 -13.89 16.45 32.38
N LEU A 4 -13.80 17.38 33.34
CA LEU A 4 -12.74 18.41 33.36
C LEU A 4 -11.37 17.83 33.74
N SER A 5 -11.33 16.89 34.68
CA SER A 5 -10.09 16.19 35.03
C SER A 5 -9.56 15.35 33.88
N ASP A 6 -10.48 14.73 33.12
CA ASP A 6 -10.12 13.90 31.97
C ASP A 6 -9.57 14.76 30.82
N LEU A 7 -10.17 15.92 30.57
CA LEU A 7 -9.67 16.88 29.59
C LEU A 7 -8.27 17.40 29.96
N ALA A 8 -8.05 17.79 31.22
CA ALA A 8 -6.74 18.24 31.69
C ALA A 8 -5.66 17.15 31.50
N THR A 9 -6.02 15.89 31.75
CA THR A 9 -5.12 14.76 31.53
C THR A 9 -4.76 14.60 30.05
N VAL A 10 -5.75 14.68 29.16
CA VAL A 10 -5.50 14.60 27.70
C VAL A 10 -4.61 15.74 27.22
N VAL A 11 -4.88 16.99 27.66
CA VAL A 11 -4.07 18.16 27.30
C VAL A 11 -2.63 18.01 27.79
N HIS A 12 -2.42 17.47 29.00
CA HIS A 12 -1.08 17.21 29.53
C HIS A 12 -0.32 16.19 28.67
N ILE A 13 -0.98 15.09 28.26
CA ILE A 13 -0.39 14.08 27.39
C ILE A 13 -0.07 14.67 26.01
N LEU A 14 -0.95 15.49 25.44
CA LEU A 14 -0.70 16.18 24.17
C LEU A 14 0.51 17.10 24.26
N LYS A 15 0.61 17.92 25.30
CA LYS A 15 1.77 18.79 25.54
C LYS A 15 3.07 17.99 25.61
N ARG A 16 3.07 16.87 26.35
CA ARG A 16 4.20 15.95 26.43
C ARG A 16 4.56 15.35 25.06
N ALA A 17 3.56 14.92 24.29
CA ALA A 17 3.77 14.34 22.98
C ALA A 17 4.36 15.34 21.97
N HIS A 18 3.95 16.62 22.03
CA HIS A 18 4.56 17.69 21.24
C HIS A 18 6.02 17.94 21.64
N ALA A 19 6.31 18.06 22.94
CA ALA A 19 7.67 18.23 23.44
C ALA A 19 8.58 17.04 23.05
N PHE A 20 8.03 15.82 23.08
CA PHE A 20 8.71 14.62 22.58
C PHE A 20 9.01 14.73 21.08
N CYS A 21 8.04 15.14 20.26
CA CYS A 21 8.23 15.31 18.81
C CYS A 21 9.31 16.35 18.47
N GLU A 22 9.42 17.43 19.24
CA GLU A 22 10.49 18.42 19.08
C GLU A 22 11.85 17.85 19.46
N SER A 23 11.90 17.11 20.57
CA SER A 23 13.11 16.45 21.08
C SER A 23 13.63 15.34 20.14
N CYS A 24 12.76 14.75 19.33
CA CYS A 24 13.14 13.76 18.31
C CYS A 24 13.89 14.34 17.10
N ARG A 25 13.92 15.67 16.90
CA ARG A 25 14.59 16.26 15.72
C ARG A 25 16.09 15.97 15.66
N SER A 26 16.74 15.81 16.81
CA SER A 26 18.17 15.49 16.93
C SER A 26 18.44 14.02 17.27
N ALA A 27 17.41 13.17 17.26
CA ALA A 27 17.49 11.76 17.65
C ALA A 27 17.89 10.88 16.45
N PRO A 28 18.42 9.67 16.69
CA PRO A 28 18.79 8.73 15.64
C PRO A 28 17.55 8.25 14.88
N GLU A 29 17.76 7.74 13.67
CA GLU A 29 16.68 7.35 12.75
C GLU A 29 15.66 6.40 13.39
N GLU A 30 16.10 5.46 14.23
CA GLU A 30 15.20 4.51 14.89
C GLU A 30 14.20 5.18 15.85
N ILE A 31 14.65 6.20 16.62
CA ILE A 31 13.78 6.98 17.51
C ILE A 31 13.00 8.02 16.71
N TYR A 32 13.59 8.56 15.64
CA TYR A 32 12.90 9.47 14.73
C TYR A 32 11.64 8.82 14.14
N LEU A 33 11.67 7.52 13.79
CA LEU A 33 10.48 6.80 13.34
C LEU A 33 9.37 6.68 14.40
N ALA A 34 9.71 6.75 15.70
CA ALA A 34 8.70 6.76 16.76
C ALA A 34 7.88 8.06 16.75
N ARG A 35 8.44 9.16 16.23
CA ARG A 35 7.73 10.45 16.07
C ARG A 35 6.47 10.32 15.24
N GLU A 36 6.48 9.51 14.17
CA GLU A 36 5.30 9.31 13.33
C GLU A 36 4.16 8.64 14.11
N HIS A 37 4.49 7.67 14.97
CA HIS A 37 3.50 7.00 15.81
C HIS A 37 3.00 7.89 16.95
N VAL A 38 3.89 8.68 17.56
CA VAL A 38 3.48 9.70 18.54
C VAL A 38 2.56 10.73 17.89
N HIS A 39 2.84 11.12 16.64
CA HIS A 39 1.95 12.01 15.90
C HIS A 39 0.58 11.38 15.64
N ALA A 40 0.52 10.10 15.25
CA ALA A 40 -0.75 9.39 15.11
C ALA A 40 -1.53 9.34 16.45
N MET A 41 -0.83 9.14 17.56
CA MET A 41 -1.40 9.18 18.90
C MET A 41 -1.93 10.57 19.26
N THR A 42 -1.18 11.66 18.94
CA THR A 42 -1.65 13.03 19.17
C THR A 42 -2.94 13.31 18.43
N LEU A 43 -3.07 12.88 17.18
CA LEU A 43 -4.31 13.05 16.40
C LEU A 43 -5.49 12.33 17.04
N CYS A 44 -5.29 11.11 17.56
CA CYS A 44 -6.34 10.38 18.26
C CYS A 44 -6.77 11.10 19.55
N LEU A 45 -5.81 11.63 20.32
CA LEU A 45 -6.05 12.34 21.58
C LEU A 45 -6.68 13.72 21.35
N GLU A 46 -6.30 14.44 20.30
CA GLU A 46 -6.96 15.68 19.87
C GLU A 46 -8.41 15.43 19.47
N GLY A 47 -8.69 14.32 18.77
CA GLY A 47 -10.05 13.88 18.47
C GLY A 47 -10.88 13.62 19.74
N VAL A 48 -10.27 12.99 20.76
CA VAL A 48 -10.90 12.81 22.07
C VAL A 48 -11.15 14.16 22.75
N SER A 49 -10.14 15.04 22.78
CA SER A 49 -10.25 16.38 23.37
C SER A 49 -11.37 17.20 22.73
N SER A 50 -11.47 17.17 21.40
CA SER A 50 -12.48 17.90 20.64
C SER A 50 -13.88 17.35 20.92
N ASP A 51 -14.05 16.03 20.97
CA ASP A 51 -15.35 15.44 21.33
C ASP A 51 -15.74 15.72 22.79
N LEU A 52 -14.77 15.70 23.71
CA LEU A 52 -14.99 16.06 25.11
C LEU A 52 -15.49 17.50 25.26
N TYR A 53 -14.93 18.42 24.47
CA TYR A 53 -15.22 19.85 24.55
C TYR A 53 -16.50 20.24 23.79
N GLU A 54 -16.62 19.82 22.52
CA GLU A 54 -17.66 20.31 21.61
C GLU A 54 -18.97 19.51 21.72
N ASN A 55 -18.88 18.21 21.99
CA ASN A 55 -20.03 17.32 21.91
C ASN A 55 -20.65 17.08 23.28
N GLN A 56 -21.53 17.98 23.71
CA GLN A 56 -22.31 17.83 24.97
C GLN A 56 -23.14 16.53 25.03
N ARG A 57 -23.44 15.90 23.88
CA ARG A 57 -24.18 14.63 23.80
C ARG A 57 -23.28 13.40 23.87
N SER A 58 -21.96 13.58 23.91
CA SER A 58 -20.99 12.51 24.06
C SER A 58 -21.27 11.69 25.32
N PHE A 59 -20.90 10.41 25.30
CA PHE A 59 -21.09 9.54 26.46
C PHE A 59 -20.28 10.02 27.67
N VAL A 60 -19.30 10.91 27.49
CA VAL A 60 -18.52 11.45 28.60
C VAL A 60 -19.33 12.38 29.50
N HIS A 61 -20.36 13.04 28.96
CA HIS A 61 -21.26 13.90 29.74
C HIS A 61 -22.47 13.14 30.28
N GLN A 62 -22.69 11.91 29.82
CA GLN A 62 -23.82 11.09 30.25
C GLN A 62 -23.56 10.41 31.59
N THR A 63 -24.56 10.41 32.46
CA THR A 63 -24.49 9.81 33.81
C THR A 63 -24.94 8.35 33.86
N THR A 64 -25.34 7.77 32.72
CA THR A 64 -25.85 6.39 32.65
C THR A 64 -24.77 5.37 33.01
N TYR A 65 -25.16 4.21 33.57
CA TYR A 65 -24.21 3.16 33.94
C TYR A 65 -23.35 2.70 32.75
N LYS A 66 -23.97 2.51 31.58
CA LYS A 66 -23.25 2.16 30.33
C LYS A 66 -22.23 3.22 29.93
N ALA A 67 -22.57 4.50 30.09
CA ALA A 67 -21.65 5.61 29.83
C ALA A 67 -20.47 5.62 30.81
N LYS A 68 -20.72 5.38 32.11
CA LYS A 68 -19.64 5.26 33.11
C LYS A 68 -18.65 4.14 32.79
N THR A 69 -19.14 2.97 32.35
CA THR A 69 -18.25 1.88 31.91
C THR A 69 -17.38 2.31 30.73
N ARG A 70 -17.96 2.99 29.74
CA ARG A 70 -17.21 3.50 28.57
C ARG A 70 -16.20 4.58 28.96
N GLN A 71 -16.55 5.48 29.87
CA GLN A 71 -15.62 6.47 30.43
C GLN A 71 -14.44 5.79 31.12
N HIS A 72 -14.69 4.75 31.92
CA HIS A 72 -13.61 4.00 32.56
C HIS A 72 -12.70 3.31 31.53
N THR A 73 -13.27 2.68 30.50
CA THR A 73 -12.50 2.08 29.40
C THR A 73 -11.68 3.13 28.64
N LEU A 74 -12.27 4.30 28.34
CA LEU A 74 -11.56 5.41 27.71
C LEU A 74 -10.37 5.88 28.56
N LYS A 75 -10.58 6.09 29.87
CA LYS A 75 -9.51 6.46 30.81
C LYS A 75 -8.39 5.42 30.83
N ALA A 76 -8.72 4.13 30.83
CA ALA A 76 -7.73 3.07 30.78
C ALA A 76 -6.89 3.11 29.49
N HIS A 77 -7.51 3.40 28.34
CA HIS A 77 -6.79 3.56 27.07
C HIS A 77 -5.92 4.82 27.02
N ILE A 78 -6.42 5.94 27.53
CA ILE A 78 -5.63 7.19 27.65
C ILE A 78 -4.43 6.96 28.58
N ALA A 79 -4.61 6.31 29.73
CA ALA A 79 -3.53 5.96 30.64
C ALA A 79 -2.53 4.95 30.04
N SER A 80 -2.97 4.09 29.11
CA SER A 80 -2.08 3.23 28.34
C SER A 80 -1.23 4.02 27.35
N CYS A 81 -1.81 5.02 26.68
CA CYS A 81 -1.08 5.94 25.79
C CYS A 81 -0.06 6.78 26.56
N ASP A 82 -0.43 7.28 27.75
CA ASP A 82 0.50 8.05 28.58
C ASP A 82 1.69 7.20 29.04
N ARG A 83 1.45 5.97 29.51
CA ARG A 83 2.51 5.06 29.92
C ARG A 83 3.46 4.69 28.78
N SER A 84 2.95 4.43 27.57
CA SER A 84 3.80 4.13 26.42
C SER A 84 4.61 5.36 25.96
N LEU A 85 4.01 6.56 26.01
CA LEU A 85 4.72 7.81 25.74
C LEU A 85 5.83 8.07 26.76
N MET A 86 5.55 7.94 28.06
CA MET A 86 6.56 8.11 29.12
C MET A 86 7.74 7.16 28.94
N ARG A 87 7.49 5.88 28.62
CA ARG A 87 8.58 4.92 28.38
C ARG A 87 9.46 5.34 27.20
N MET A 88 8.86 5.84 26.13
CA MET A 88 9.61 6.34 24.98
C MET A 88 10.38 7.63 25.32
N GLU A 89 9.81 8.51 26.14
CA GLU A 89 10.47 9.73 26.62
C GLU A 89 11.70 9.41 27.48
N VAL A 90 11.58 8.45 28.41
CA VAL A 90 12.71 7.97 29.22
C VAL A 90 13.84 7.42 28.33
N LEU A 91 13.51 6.65 27.28
CA LEU A 91 14.52 6.17 26.33
C LEU A 91 15.19 7.32 25.56
N LEU A 92 14.42 8.33 25.15
CA LEU A 92 14.96 9.51 24.48
C LEU A 92 15.87 10.34 25.41
N GLN A 93 15.50 10.49 26.68
CA GLN A 93 16.31 11.18 27.68
C GLN A 93 17.61 10.42 27.95
N SER A 94 17.56 9.09 28.12
CA SER A 94 18.76 8.24 28.20
C SER A 94 19.67 8.44 26.99
N TYR A 95 19.08 8.52 25.79
CA TYR A 95 19.84 8.82 24.57
C TYR A 95 20.49 10.20 24.57
N GLN A 96 19.76 11.24 24.97
CA GLN A 96 20.30 12.60 25.04
C GLN A 96 21.39 12.74 26.11
N GLY A 97 21.29 11.99 27.22
CA GLY A 97 22.34 11.86 28.22
C GLY A 97 23.66 11.35 27.63
N PHE A 98 23.59 10.33 26.76
CA PHE A 98 24.77 9.81 26.05
C PHE A 98 25.49 10.84 25.18
N LYS A 99 24.79 11.88 24.72
CA LYS A 99 25.37 12.94 23.88
C LYS A 99 26.06 14.03 24.70
N LYS A 100 25.61 14.28 25.93
CA LYS A 100 26.09 15.38 26.77
C LYS A 100 27.26 14.98 27.66
N GLU A 101 27.31 13.72 28.11
CA GLU A 101 28.34 13.24 29.04
C GLU A 101 29.33 12.27 28.37
N HIS A 102 30.53 12.16 28.94
CA HIS A 102 31.52 11.15 28.56
C HIS A 102 31.07 9.77 29.04
N VAL A 103 30.20 9.13 28.28
CA VAL A 103 29.64 7.83 28.67
C VAL A 103 30.62 6.70 28.33
N SER A 104 30.74 5.77 29.28
CA SER A 104 31.61 4.60 29.20
C SER A 104 31.39 3.81 27.90
N LEU A 105 32.46 3.20 27.37
CA LEU A 105 32.38 2.33 26.20
C LEU A 105 31.44 1.14 26.43
N TRP A 106 31.32 0.69 27.68
CA TRP A 106 30.45 -0.42 28.07
C TRP A 106 28.97 -0.05 27.94
N ASP A 107 28.58 1.15 28.33
CA ASP A 107 27.20 1.63 28.18
C ASP A 107 26.83 1.84 26.71
N LYS A 108 27.77 2.33 25.90
CA LYS A 108 27.61 2.41 24.44
C LYS A 108 27.42 1.01 23.83
N PHE A 109 28.18 0.02 24.29
CA PHE A 109 28.04 -1.37 23.84
C PHE A 109 26.68 -1.97 24.25
N ARG A 110 26.28 -1.79 25.51
CA ARG A 110 24.96 -2.24 26.03
C ARG A 110 23.82 -1.58 25.27
N TRP A 111 23.93 -0.29 24.96
CA TRP A 111 22.95 0.42 24.15
C TRP A 111 22.88 -0.12 22.71
N SER A 112 24.03 -0.47 22.12
CA SER A 112 24.08 -1.03 20.76
C SER A 112 23.40 -2.40 20.65
N THR A 113 23.47 -3.21 21.71
CA THR A 113 22.97 -4.60 21.73
C THR A 113 21.55 -4.72 22.28
N GLY A 114 21.24 -4.02 23.37
CA GLY A 114 19.93 -4.04 24.04
C GLY A 114 19.04 -2.85 23.71
N GLY A 115 19.61 -1.65 23.55
CA GLY A 115 18.84 -0.41 23.36
C GLY A 115 17.97 -0.44 22.10
N LYS A 116 18.43 -1.06 21.00
CA LYS A 116 17.61 -1.24 19.78
C LYS A 116 16.37 -2.11 20.02
N LYS A 117 16.49 -3.15 20.84
CA LYS A 117 15.37 -4.01 21.22
C LYS A 117 14.38 -3.24 22.11
N GLU A 118 14.88 -2.52 23.10
CA GLU A 118 14.05 -1.69 23.98
C GLU A 118 13.29 -0.60 23.22
N ILE A 119 13.92 0.06 22.24
CA ILE A 119 13.26 1.02 21.36
C ILE A 119 12.16 0.34 20.54
N ALA A 120 12.43 -0.84 19.98
CA ALA A 120 11.44 -1.59 19.20
C ALA A 120 10.25 -2.02 20.06
N GLU A 121 10.47 -2.47 21.29
CA GLU A 121 9.43 -2.83 22.26
C GLU A 121 8.58 -1.61 22.65
N CYS A 122 9.22 -0.50 23.03
CA CYS A 122 8.49 0.72 23.39
C CYS A 122 7.70 1.28 22.20
N LYS A 123 8.23 1.14 20.97
CA LYS A 123 7.54 1.51 19.74
C LYS A 123 6.31 0.61 19.51
N ALA A 124 6.47 -0.70 19.68
CA ALA A 124 5.36 -1.65 19.54
C ALA A 124 4.25 -1.35 20.56
N ASP A 125 4.62 -1.05 21.81
CA ASP A 125 3.68 -0.65 22.85
C ASP A 125 2.94 0.64 22.49
N LEU A 126 3.65 1.65 21.98
CA LEU A 126 3.05 2.92 21.57
C LEU A 126 2.07 2.74 20.40
N VAL A 127 2.44 1.94 19.39
CA VAL A 127 1.55 1.59 18.27
C VAL A 127 0.33 0.82 18.75
N LEU A 128 0.51 -0.15 19.65
CA LEU A 128 -0.57 -0.95 20.20
C LEU A 128 -1.54 -0.09 21.01
N SER A 129 -1.04 0.74 21.94
CA SER A 129 -1.86 1.67 22.73
C SER A 129 -2.68 2.59 21.84
N THR A 130 -2.04 3.15 20.80
CA THR A 130 -2.70 4.03 19.82
C THR A 130 -3.78 3.30 19.03
N ALA A 131 -3.48 2.09 18.54
CA ALA A 131 -4.44 1.29 17.76
C ALA A 131 -5.64 0.86 18.60
N VAL A 132 -5.42 0.46 19.85
CA VAL A 132 -6.50 0.10 20.78
C VAL A 132 -7.40 1.31 21.07
N LEU A 133 -6.80 2.49 21.29
CA LEU A 133 -7.56 3.73 21.45
C LEU A 133 -8.38 4.04 20.17
N ASP A 134 -7.77 3.98 18.98
CA ASP A 134 -8.49 4.27 17.73
C ASP A 134 -9.64 3.28 17.46
N VAL A 135 -9.45 1.98 17.74
CA VAL A 135 -10.51 0.98 17.61
C VAL A 135 -11.66 1.27 18.58
N PHE A 136 -11.34 1.67 19.82
CA PHE A 136 -12.34 2.07 20.80
C PHE A 136 -13.14 3.30 20.32
N LEU A 137 -12.45 4.34 19.81
CA LEU A 137 -13.08 5.54 19.25
C LEU A 137 -13.90 5.22 17.97
N GLY A 138 -13.45 4.23 17.19
CA GLY A 138 -14.18 3.63 16.07
C GLY A 138 -15.51 3.05 16.50
N ARG A 139 -15.49 2.21 17.53
CA ARG A 139 -16.68 1.53 18.06
C ARG A 139 -17.70 2.50 18.64
N GLU A 140 -17.24 3.53 19.34
CA GLU A 140 -18.10 4.55 19.95
C GLU A 140 -18.53 5.65 18.95
N GLN A 141 -18.15 5.52 17.67
CA GLN A 141 -18.44 6.48 16.59
C GLN A 141 -17.89 7.89 16.81
N LEU A 142 -16.91 8.04 17.71
CA LEU A 142 -16.22 9.30 17.97
C LEU A 142 -15.21 9.66 16.85
N SER A 143 -14.84 8.67 16.02
CA SER A 143 -13.70 8.78 15.10
C SER A 143 -14.00 9.35 13.70
N VAL A 144 -15.23 9.74 13.39
CA VAL A 144 -15.61 10.00 11.98
C VAL A 144 -15.22 11.42 11.52
N LEU A 145 -15.25 12.41 12.40
CA LEU A 145 -15.01 13.81 12.03
C LEU A 145 -13.51 14.13 11.88
N TYR A 146 -12.70 13.79 12.88
CA TYR A 146 -11.25 14.06 12.82
C TYR A 146 -10.55 13.26 11.70
N LYS A 147 -10.98 12.02 11.40
CA LYS A 147 -10.43 11.24 10.28
C LYS A 147 -10.73 11.90 8.94
N LEU A 148 -11.93 12.47 8.78
CA LEU A 148 -12.28 13.23 7.59
C LEU A 148 -11.48 14.53 7.50
N GLU A 149 -11.30 15.21 8.63
CA GLU A 149 -10.55 16.46 8.72
C GLU A 149 -9.05 16.27 8.45
N SER A 150 -8.41 15.24 9.01
CA SER A 150 -6.99 14.96 8.76
C SER A 150 -6.74 14.43 7.34
N ILE A 151 -7.67 13.65 6.77
CA ILE A 151 -7.62 13.27 5.35
C ILE A 151 -7.77 14.53 4.48
N MET A 152 -8.66 15.45 4.83
CA MET A 152 -8.82 16.72 4.13
C MET A 152 -7.57 17.59 4.26
N GLU A 153 -6.96 17.69 5.44
CA GLU A 153 -5.76 18.50 5.67
C GLU A 153 -4.54 17.92 4.95
N ALA A 154 -4.35 16.60 4.98
CA ALA A 154 -3.30 15.91 4.21
C ALA A 154 -3.53 16.04 2.70
N PHE A 155 -4.78 16.03 2.26
CA PHE A 155 -5.13 16.29 0.87
C PHE A 155 -4.86 17.75 0.49
N MET A 156 -5.24 18.71 1.33
CA MET A 156 -4.97 20.14 1.10
C MET A 156 -3.47 20.45 1.10
N LYS A 157 -2.66 19.86 1.98
CA LYS A 157 -1.20 20.00 1.95
C LYS A 157 -0.57 19.46 0.66
N ARG A 158 -1.17 18.42 0.06
CA ARG A 158 -0.73 17.89 -1.25
C ARG A 158 -1.25 18.70 -2.45
N VAL A 159 -2.35 19.44 -2.28
CA VAL A 159 -2.96 20.28 -3.32
C VAL A 159 -2.43 21.71 -3.29
N ALA A 160 -2.02 22.25 -2.14
CA ALA A 160 -1.41 23.57 -1.99
C ALA A 160 -0.25 23.84 -2.98
N PRO A 161 0.70 22.91 -3.23
CA PRO A 161 1.73 23.13 -4.26
C PRO A 161 1.20 23.06 -5.70
N LEU A 162 -0.01 22.54 -5.93
CA LEU A 162 -0.67 22.56 -7.25
C LEU A 162 -1.42 23.86 -7.50
N GLU A 163 -1.95 24.51 -6.45
CA GLU A 163 -2.56 25.85 -6.54
C GLU A 163 -1.52 26.96 -6.72
N ALA A 164 -0.28 26.75 -6.26
CA ALA A 164 0.84 27.66 -6.51
C ALA A 164 1.25 27.78 -7.99
N PHE A 165 0.68 26.96 -8.89
CA PHE A 165 0.89 27.06 -10.34
C PHE A 165 -0.17 27.91 -11.08
N ASP A 166 -1.17 28.45 -10.39
CA ASP A 166 -2.06 29.51 -10.92
C ASP A 166 -1.36 30.89 -10.81
N VAL A 167 -0.20 31.01 -11.46
CA VAL A 167 0.38 32.31 -11.82
C VAL A 167 -0.39 32.81 -13.05
N PRO A 168 -0.84 34.07 -13.12
CA PRO A 168 -1.63 34.57 -14.24
C PRO A 168 -0.86 34.36 -15.55
N MET A 169 -1.43 33.56 -16.46
CA MET A 169 -0.90 33.41 -17.81
C MET A 169 -0.94 34.77 -18.49
N SER A 170 0.23 35.41 -18.55
CA SER A 170 0.48 36.51 -19.46
C SER A 170 0.24 35.97 -20.89
N ALA A 171 -0.80 36.50 -21.52
CA ALA A 171 -1.11 36.23 -22.90
C ALA A 171 -0.07 36.96 -23.76
N ASN A 172 0.96 36.26 -24.22
CA ASN A 172 1.67 36.64 -25.43
C ASN A 172 2.38 35.44 -26.09
N ASP A 173 2.35 35.48 -27.42
CA ASP A 173 3.13 34.72 -28.40
C ASP A 173 2.76 33.26 -28.69
N GLY A 174 1.72 33.09 -29.53
CA GLY A 174 1.95 32.88 -30.97
C GLY A 174 2.71 31.65 -31.49
N ARG A 175 3.06 30.65 -30.68
CA ARG A 175 3.67 29.39 -31.20
C ARG A 175 2.97 28.14 -30.67
N GLY A 176 2.60 27.25 -31.60
CA GLY A 176 1.81 26.04 -31.37
C GLY A 176 2.34 25.16 -30.24
N ARG A 177 1.56 25.10 -29.15
CA ARG A 177 1.85 24.32 -27.94
C ARG A 177 1.57 22.83 -28.18
N GLN A 178 2.56 21.98 -27.90
CA GLN A 178 2.41 20.52 -27.90
C GLN A 178 1.32 20.07 -26.91
N ARG A 179 0.32 19.34 -27.40
CA ARG A 179 -0.87 18.88 -26.65
C ARG A 179 -0.60 17.83 -25.56
N SER A 180 0.63 17.33 -25.36
CA SER A 180 0.90 16.25 -24.39
C SER A 180 1.20 16.70 -22.96
N GLY A 181 1.21 18.02 -22.70
CA GLY A 181 1.53 18.59 -21.38
C GLY A 181 0.38 19.29 -20.65
N SER A 182 -0.88 19.20 -21.12
CA SER A 182 -1.96 19.97 -20.49
C SER A 182 -2.31 19.40 -19.11
N ASN A 183 -1.99 20.15 -18.05
CA ASN A 183 -2.42 19.88 -16.67
C ASN A 183 -3.95 19.89 -16.49
N VAL A 184 -4.69 20.33 -17.52
CA VAL A 184 -6.16 20.32 -17.63
C VAL A 184 -6.74 18.94 -17.32
N THR A 185 -6.11 17.85 -17.78
CA THR A 185 -6.61 16.49 -17.48
C THR A 185 -6.41 16.13 -16.00
N ARG A 186 -5.34 16.62 -15.35
CA ARG A 186 -5.09 16.38 -13.92
C ARG A 186 -6.03 17.23 -13.06
N THR A 187 -6.26 18.50 -13.38
CA THR A 187 -7.22 19.36 -12.68
C THR A 187 -8.67 18.92 -12.89
N ILE A 188 -9.02 18.38 -14.06
CA ILE A 188 -10.33 17.73 -14.28
C ILE A 188 -10.46 16.48 -13.41
N VAL A 189 -9.45 15.62 -13.34
CA VAL A 189 -9.53 14.42 -12.48
C VAL A 189 -9.64 14.80 -11.00
N ILE A 190 -8.87 15.80 -10.54
CA ILE A 190 -8.91 16.28 -9.15
C ILE A 190 -10.28 16.92 -8.84
N SER A 191 -10.82 17.76 -9.73
CA SER A 191 -12.14 18.37 -9.55
C SER A 191 -13.28 17.34 -9.55
N LEU A 192 -13.14 16.26 -10.32
CA LEU A 192 -14.11 15.16 -10.35
C LEU A 192 -14.04 14.29 -9.08
N VAL A 193 -12.84 14.09 -8.51
CA VAL A 193 -12.66 13.45 -7.19
C VAL A 193 -13.24 14.32 -6.07
N LEU A 194 -12.97 15.63 -6.08
CA LEU A 194 -13.56 16.59 -5.12
C LEU A 194 -15.09 16.64 -5.23
N ALA A 195 -15.64 16.64 -6.45
CA ALA A 195 -17.08 16.60 -6.68
C ALA A 195 -17.70 15.30 -6.15
N ARG A 196 -17.04 14.15 -6.32
CA ARG A 196 -17.50 12.87 -5.75
C ARG A 196 -17.44 12.87 -4.23
N LEU A 197 -16.38 13.39 -3.62
CA LEU A 197 -16.28 13.54 -2.16
C LEU A 197 -17.38 14.46 -1.62
N LYS A 198 -17.61 15.63 -2.24
CA LYS A 198 -18.74 16.53 -1.89
C LYS A 198 -20.09 15.82 -2.00
N LYS A 199 -20.32 15.03 -3.04
CA LYS A 199 -21.56 14.26 -3.24
C LYS A 199 -21.76 13.18 -2.17
N VAL A 200 -20.69 12.49 -1.76
CA VAL A 200 -20.72 11.51 -0.66
C VAL A 200 -21.04 12.21 0.67
N LEU A 201 -20.39 13.35 0.94
CA LEU A 201 -20.63 14.17 2.14
C LEU A 201 -22.06 14.70 2.22
N GLN A 202 -22.59 15.21 1.10
CA GLN A 202 -24.00 15.64 1.00
C GLN A 202 -24.97 14.46 1.18
N SER A 203 -24.67 13.30 0.58
CA SER A 203 -25.49 12.10 0.74
C SER A 203 -25.50 11.60 2.18
N TYR A 204 -24.34 11.68 2.86
CA TYR A 204 -24.21 11.35 4.27
C TYR A 204 -25.02 12.33 5.14
N ARG A 205 -24.86 13.65 4.94
CA ARG A 205 -25.64 14.69 5.64
C ARG A 205 -27.15 14.54 5.43
N ARG A 206 -27.60 14.19 4.22
CA ARG A 206 -29.02 13.92 3.92
C ARG A 206 -29.50 12.65 4.62
N LYS A 207 -28.69 11.58 4.64
CA LYS A 207 -29.04 10.33 5.35
C LYS A 207 -29.13 10.54 6.86
N THR A 208 -28.23 11.32 7.46
CA THR A 208 -28.25 11.62 8.90
C THR A 208 -29.39 12.58 9.27
N ALA A 209 -29.70 13.58 8.44
CA ALA A 209 -30.86 14.45 8.61
C ALA A 209 -32.19 13.66 8.52
N ASN A 210 -32.32 12.77 7.51
CA ASN A 210 -33.51 11.93 7.34
C ASN A 210 -33.64 10.86 8.44
N ALA A 211 -32.53 10.36 8.98
CA ALA A 211 -32.54 9.45 10.13
C ALA A 211 -33.02 10.15 11.42
N LYS A 212 -32.73 11.46 11.58
CA LYS A 212 -33.26 12.28 12.68
C LYS A 212 -34.74 12.61 12.50
N SER A 213 -35.19 12.92 11.27
CA SER A 213 -36.62 13.15 10.97
C SER A 213 -37.49 11.92 11.28
N LYS A 214 -37.00 10.70 11.00
CA LYS A 214 -37.73 9.46 11.35
C LYS A 214 -37.82 9.16 12.85
N LYS A 215 -36.99 9.78 13.69
CA LYS A 215 -37.03 9.61 15.16
C LYS A 215 -37.80 10.72 15.88
N ALA A 216 -38.24 11.77 15.18
CA ALA A 216 -38.85 12.96 15.78
C ALA A 216 -40.30 13.21 15.32
N GLY A 217 -41.05 12.17 14.92
CA GLY A 217 -42.40 12.37 14.37
C GLY A 217 -43.35 11.21 14.63
N HIS A 218 -43.75 11.04 15.89
CA HIS A 218 -45.02 10.41 16.24
C HIS A 218 -45.98 11.54 16.60
N GLN A 219 -46.79 12.01 15.64
CA GLN A 219 -48.18 12.44 15.84
C GLN A 219 -48.82 12.89 14.52
N THR A 220 -49.89 12.17 14.17
CA THR A 220 -51.15 12.60 13.54
C THR A 220 -51.11 13.42 12.24
N SER A 221 -51.16 12.72 11.10
CA SER A 221 -51.92 13.15 9.91
C SER A 221 -52.26 11.92 9.06
N PRO A 222 -53.49 11.82 8.49
CA PRO A 222 -53.92 10.64 7.77
C PRO A 222 -53.44 10.65 6.31
N GLY A 223 -53.07 9.46 5.81
CA GLY A 223 -53.33 9.08 4.42
C GLY A 223 -52.24 9.35 3.37
N ARG A 224 -51.31 8.39 3.23
CA ARG A 224 -50.98 7.88 1.88
C ARG A 224 -50.62 6.40 1.98
N PRO A 225 -51.35 5.48 1.31
CA PRO A 225 -50.98 4.06 1.31
C PRO A 225 -49.61 3.91 0.66
N LYS A 226 -48.65 3.41 1.44
CA LYS A 226 -47.32 3.08 0.92
C LYS A 226 -47.41 1.78 0.14
N PRO A 227 -46.76 1.68 -1.03
CA PRO A 227 -46.72 0.44 -1.79
C PRO A 227 -46.13 -0.67 -0.91
N VAL A 228 -46.83 -1.80 -0.85
CA VAL A 228 -46.41 -3.01 -0.18
C VAL A 228 -45.09 -3.45 -0.79
N MET A 229 -43.97 -3.04 -0.18
CA MET A 229 -42.69 -3.67 -0.45
C MET A 229 -42.77 -5.06 0.15
N ARG A 230 -42.78 -6.07 -0.73
CA ARG A 230 -42.53 -7.47 -0.38
C ARG A 230 -41.44 -7.52 0.69
N THR A 231 -41.85 -7.90 1.88
CA THR A 231 -40.98 -8.38 2.93
C THR A 231 -40.12 -9.48 2.32
N ASN A 232 -38.80 -9.24 2.24
CA ASN A 232 -37.88 -10.37 2.06
C ASN A 232 -38.12 -11.30 3.22
N SER A 233 -38.57 -12.51 2.89
CA SER A 233 -38.92 -13.56 3.84
C SER A 233 -37.81 -13.69 4.88
N GLY A 234 -38.24 -13.63 6.15
CA GLY A 234 -37.39 -13.85 7.29
C GLY A 234 -36.75 -15.23 7.19
N PHE A 235 -35.52 -15.26 6.68
CA PHE A 235 -34.61 -16.36 6.96
C PHE A 235 -33.70 -15.90 8.08
N MET A 236 -34.13 -16.20 9.31
CA MET A 236 -33.20 -16.23 10.44
C MET A 236 -32.08 -17.21 10.11
N ASN A 237 -30.88 -16.89 10.62
CA ASN A 237 -29.66 -17.64 10.35
C ASN A 237 -29.77 -19.04 11.00
N ASN A 238 -30.28 -20.02 10.25
CA ASN A 238 -30.42 -21.39 10.73
C ASN A 238 -29.13 -22.17 10.37
N PRO A 239 -28.31 -22.56 11.36
CA PRO A 239 -27.02 -23.21 11.12
C PRO A 239 -27.17 -24.52 10.34
N ASN A 240 -28.29 -25.23 10.50
CA ASN A 240 -28.54 -26.48 9.78
C ASN A 240 -28.78 -26.24 8.28
N ARG A 241 -29.40 -25.12 7.90
CA ARG A 241 -29.60 -24.77 6.49
C ARG A 241 -28.31 -24.33 5.82
N ASN A 242 -27.47 -23.59 6.54
CA ASN A 242 -26.15 -23.19 6.02
C ASN A 242 -25.22 -24.40 5.88
N ALA A 243 -25.27 -25.36 6.81
CA ALA A 243 -24.57 -26.63 6.68
C ALA A 243 -25.05 -27.39 5.44
N LEU A 244 -26.37 -27.50 5.22
CA LEU A 244 -26.94 -28.17 4.05
C LEU A 244 -26.60 -27.48 2.73
N MET A 245 -26.56 -26.14 2.70
CA MET A 245 -26.09 -25.36 1.55
C MET A 245 -24.60 -25.55 1.28
N HIS A 246 -23.77 -25.63 2.32
CA HIS A 246 -22.35 -25.94 2.17
C HIS A 246 -22.12 -27.36 1.64
N THR A 247 -22.88 -28.35 2.14
CA THR A 247 -22.83 -29.73 1.65
C THR A 247 -23.32 -29.84 0.20
N TYR A 248 -24.35 -29.07 -0.17
CA TYR A 248 -24.82 -29.03 -1.56
C TYR A 248 -23.80 -28.39 -2.50
N ALA A 249 -23.18 -27.27 -2.09
CA ALA A 249 -22.13 -26.60 -2.86
C ALA A 249 -20.85 -27.46 -2.99
N SER A 250 -20.45 -28.17 -1.92
CA SER A 250 -19.32 -29.09 -1.97
C SER A 250 -19.59 -30.28 -2.88
N ASN A 251 -20.84 -30.79 -2.90
CA ASN A 251 -21.22 -31.87 -3.80
C ASN A 251 -21.28 -31.43 -5.26
N MET A 252 -21.69 -30.19 -5.56
CA MET A 252 -21.61 -29.65 -6.92
C MET A 252 -20.16 -29.41 -7.39
N ALA A 253 -19.28 -28.97 -6.49
CA ALA A 253 -17.85 -28.80 -6.79
C ALA A 253 -17.14 -30.15 -7.00
N SER A 254 -17.53 -31.18 -6.25
CA SER A 254 -16.96 -32.53 -6.35
C SER A 254 -17.49 -33.31 -7.56
N ALA A 255 -18.73 -33.03 -7.99
CA ALA A 255 -19.32 -33.59 -9.21
C ALA A 255 -18.68 -33.07 -10.51
N ALA A 256 -17.91 -31.97 -10.46
CA ALA A 256 -17.19 -31.43 -11.62
C ALA A 256 -15.85 -32.15 -11.92
N ALA A 257 -15.43 -33.10 -11.09
CA ALA A 257 -14.13 -33.77 -11.19
C ALA A 257 -14.16 -35.17 -11.86
N PHE A 258 -15.34 -35.65 -12.31
CA PHE A 258 -15.42 -36.90 -13.08
C PHE A 258 -15.54 -36.62 -14.58
N LYS A 259 -14.51 -37.05 -15.32
CA LYS A 259 -14.53 -37.16 -16.78
C LYS A 259 -15.68 -38.08 -17.22
N ALA A 260 -16.58 -37.56 -18.06
CA ALA A 260 -17.47 -38.36 -18.89
C ALA A 260 -17.81 -37.59 -20.19
N PRO A 261 -18.17 -38.30 -21.28
CA PRO A 261 -17.82 -37.94 -22.64
C PRO A 261 -18.83 -37.04 -23.36
N HIS A 262 -18.31 -36.44 -24.43
CA HIS A 262 -18.96 -35.83 -25.60
C HIS A 262 -20.49 -36.07 -25.75
N ILE A 263 -21.31 -35.11 -25.30
CA ILE A 263 -22.73 -35.01 -25.71
C ILE A 263 -22.99 -33.60 -26.24
N GLN A 264 -23.36 -33.56 -27.52
CA GLN A 264 -23.77 -32.36 -28.26
C GLN A 264 -24.99 -31.72 -27.60
N ARG A 265 -24.85 -30.49 -27.09
CA ARG A 265 -25.99 -29.65 -26.71
C ARG A 265 -26.17 -28.51 -27.71
N LYS A 266 -27.38 -28.47 -28.27
CA LYS A 266 -27.89 -27.48 -29.22
C LYS A 266 -27.75 -26.05 -28.66
N PRO A 267 -27.39 -25.06 -29.49
CA PRO A 267 -27.29 -23.67 -29.05
C PRO A 267 -28.68 -23.05 -28.84
N HIS A 268 -28.88 -22.36 -27.72
CA HIS A 268 -30.02 -21.48 -27.50
C HIS A 268 -29.95 -20.25 -28.44
N PRO A 269 -31.09 -19.78 -28.97
CA PRO A 269 -31.13 -18.62 -29.84
C PRO A 269 -30.88 -17.34 -29.04
N ARG A 270 -29.90 -16.54 -29.48
CA ARG A 270 -29.73 -15.16 -29.02
C ARG A 270 -30.72 -14.27 -29.76
N THR A 271 -31.21 -13.26 -29.05
CA THR A 271 -32.00 -12.15 -29.57
C THR A 271 -31.27 -11.43 -30.71
N PRO A 272 -31.98 -11.01 -31.77
CA PRO A 272 -31.37 -10.33 -32.92
C PRO A 272 -30.95 -8.91 -32.54
N SER A 273 -29.71 -8.55 -32.87
CA SER A 273 -29.23 -7.16 -32.88
C SER A 273 -29.63 -6.52 -34.22
N PRO A 274 -29.97 -5.23 -34.26
CA PRO A 274 -30.59 -4.63 -35.43
C PRO A 274 -29.58 -4.39 -36.55
N ASP A 275 -30.02 -4.75 -37.76
CA ASP A 275 -29.73 -4.20 -39.07
C ASP A 275 -28.27 -3.93 -39.47
N PHE A 276 -27.74 -4.85 -40.27
CA PHE A 276 -26.87 -4.49 -41.39
C PHE A 276 -27.42 -5.12 -42.66
N HIS A 277 -27.76 -4.25 -43.62
CA HIS A 277 -28.30 -4.62 -44.92
C HIS A 277 -27.40 -5.62 -45.65
N TYR A 278 -27.99 -6.75 -46.04
CA TYR A 278 -27.40 -7.73 -46.94
C TYR A 278 -27.59 -7.23 -48.38
N ILE A 279 -26.50 -7.05 -49.12
CA ILE A 279 -26.53 -6.86 -50.57
C ILE A 279 -26.52 -8.26 -51.20
N PRO A 280 -27.52 -8.64 -52.03
CA PRO A 280 -27.55 -9.95 -52.65
C PRO A 280 -26.58 -9.98 -53.85
N SER A 281 -25.50 -10.75 -53.74
CA SER A 281 -24.68 -11.11 -54.90
C SER A 281 -25.22 -12.39 -55.51
N THR A 282 -25.84 -12.27 -56.68
CA THR A 282 -26.25 -13.37 -57.54
C THR A 282 -25.02 -14.00 -58.21
N ARG A 283 -24.59 -15.18 -57.75
CA ARG A 283 -23.93 -16.23 -58.59
C ARG A 283 -23.63 -17.49 -57.76
N PRO A 284 -23.92 -18.71 -58.25
CA PRO A 284 -23.68 -19.95 -57.53
C PRO A 284 -22.38 -20.60 -58.01
N SER A 285 -21.31 -20.55 -57.20
CA SER A 285 -20.18 -21.52 -57.19
C SER A 285 -18.94 -20.98 -56.48
N SER A 286 -18.92 -21.00 -55.14
CA SER A 286 -17.66 -21.06 -54.37
C SER A 286 -17.95 -21.36 -52.90
N PRO A 287 -17.11 -22.16 -52.21
CA PRO A 287 -17.31 -22.47 -50.80
C PRO A 287 -17.16 -21.19 -49.95
N LEU A 288 -18.07 -21.05 -48.98
CA LEU A 288 -18.20 -19.90 -48.08
C LEU A 288 -16.86 -19.52 -47.42
N PRO A 289 -16.43 -18.25 -47.47
CA PRO A 289 -15.31 -17.79 -46.65
C PRO A 289 -15.74 -17.79 -45.18
N GLY A 290 -14.99 -18.52 -44.35
CA GLY A 290 -15.22 -18.57 -42.91
C GLY A 290 -15.23 -17.18 -42.28
N LEU A 291 -16.02 -17.02 -41.20
CA LEU A 291 -16.15 -15.78 -40.44
C LEU A 291 -14.77 -15.16 -40.16
N ILE A 292 -14.48 -14.03 -40.81
CA ILE A 292 -13.30 -13.22 -40.51
C ILE A 292 -13.51 -12.64 -39.10
N ARG A 293 -12.98 -13.36 -38.11
CA ARG A 293 -12.87 -12.90 -36.73
C ARG A 293 -11.95 -11.68 -36.76
N ARG A 294 -12.52 -10.48 -36.69
CA ARG A 294 -11.78 -9.21 -36.59
C ARG A 294 -10.98 -9.24 -35.27
N SER A 295 -9.75 -9.76 -35.32
CA SER A 295 -8.77 -9.54 -34.26
C SER A 295 -8.54 -8.04 -34.17
N SER A 296 -8.70 -7.49 -32.97
CA SER A 296 -8.51 -6.06 -32.72
C SER A 296 -7.15 -5.61 -33.24
N SER A 297 -7.06 -4.41 -33.80
CA SER A 297 -5.83 -3.82 -34.35
C SER A 297 -4.63 -3.92 -33.39
N MET A 298 -4.90 -3.93 -32.09
CA MET A 298 -3.90 -4.11 -31.03
C MET A 298 -3.32 -5.53 -30.96
N GLN A 299 -4.10 -6.58 -31.28
CA GLN A 299 -3.60 -7.95 -31.40
C GLN A 299 -2.72 -8.14 -32.64
N ARG A 300 -3.04 -7.45 -33.74
CA ARG A 300 -2.17 -7.42 -34.93
C ARG A 300 -0.86 -6.67 -34.67
N LEU A 301 -0.91 -5.54 -33.96
CA LEU A 301 0.31 -4.81 -33.58
C LEU A 301 1.18 -5.60 -32.60
N THR A 302 0.60 -6.25 -31.59
CA THR A 302 1.36 -7.07 -30.64
C THR A 302 1.95 -8.32 -31.30
N SER A 303 1.22 -8.97 -32.22
CA SER A 303 1.77 -10.09 -33.00
C SER A 303 2.87 -9.66 -33.97
N HIS A 304 2.75 -8.52 -34.65
CA HIS A 304 3.83 -7.97 -35.48
C HIS A 304 5.07 -7.56 -34.68
N LEU A 305 4.90 -6.96 -33.50
CA LEU A 305 6.01 -6.63 -32.59
C LEU A 305 6.70 -7.89 -32.06
N ASN A 306 5.94 -8.92 -31.72
CA ASN A 306 6.49 -10.19 -31.25
C ASN A 306 7.19 -10.96 -32.39
N ALA A 307 6.66 -10.93 -33.62
CA ALA A 307 7.25 -11.57 -34.79
C ALA A 307 8.53 -10.86 -35.28
N ARG A 308 8.60 -9.53 -35.19
CA ARG A 308 9.86 -8.79 -35.44
C ARG A 308 10.93 -9.12 -34.41
N ASN A 309 10.54 -9.32 -33.14
CA ASN A 309 11.47 -9.70 -32.07
C ASN A 309 11.96 -11.17 -32.17
N SER A 310 11.18 -12.08 -32.77
CA SER A 310 11.61 -13.48 -32.95
C SER A 310 12.58 -13.68 -34.12
N ASN A 311 12.68 -12.73 -35.05
CA ASN A 311 13.58 -12.81 -36.22
C ASN A 311 14.96 -12.18 -35.99
N LEU A 312 15.24 -11.65 -34.79
CA LEU A 312 16.61 -11.33 -34.38
C LEU A 312 17.34 -12.64 -34.10
N ARG A 313 18.04 -13.14 -35.14
CA ARG A 313 19.00 -14.26 -35.15
C ARG A 313 19.27 -14.80 -33.74
N THR A 314 18.83 -16.03 -33.49
CA THR A 314 19.24 -16.87 -32.36
C THR A 314 20.76 -17.10 -32.41
N SER A 315 21.53 -16.08 -32.06
CA SER A 315 22.93 -16.24 -31.73
C SER A 315 23.02 -17.22 -30.57
N LYS A 316 24.11 -18.01 -30.55
CA LYS A 316 24.42 -19.09 -29.60
C LYS A 316 24.58 -18.63 -28.14
N GLU A 317 24.01 -17.48 -27.81
CA GLU A 317 24.13 -16.75 -26.56
C GLU A 317 23.15 -17.31 -25.54
N HIS A 318 23.71 -17.80 -24.43
CA HIS A 318 22.93 -18.26 -23.30
C HIS A 318 23.10 -17.28 -22.15
N TYR A 319 22.03 -16.62 -21.75
CA TYR A 319 22.02 -15.66 -20.66
C TYR A 319 21.69 -16.37 -19.34
N GLU A 320 22.39 -16.00 -18.27
CA GLU A 320 22.06 -16.37 -16.90
C GLU A 320 22.04 -15.12 -16.00
N CYS A 321 21.14 -15.10 -15.02
CA CYS A 321 21.15 -14.08 -13.97
C CYS A 321 21.49 -14.71 -12.63
N TRP A 322 22.33 -14.02 -11.87
CA TRP A 322 22.80 -14.41 -10.56
C TRP A 322 22.51 -13.31 -9.57
N ARG A 323 21.97 -13.68 -8.41
CA ARG A 323 21.93 -12.81 -7.23
C ARG A 323 23.21 -13.04 -6.44
N VAL A 324 24.04 -12.02 -6.36
CA VAL A 324 25.31 -12.04 -5.65
C VAL A 324 25.16 -11.26 -4.36
N GLY A 325 25.39 -11.93 -3.22
CA GLY A 325 25.43 -11.32 -1.90
C GLY A 325 26.85 -11.30 -1.36
N ILE A 326 27.37 -10.13 -0.98
CA ILE A 326 28.60 -10.02 -0.17
C ILE A 326 28.24 -9.37 1.15
N GLY A 327 28.51 -10.08 2.24
CA GLY A 327 28.38 -9.56 3.59
C GLY A 327 29.65 -8.82 4.01
N THR A 328 29.48 -7.66 4.62
CA THR A 328 30.53 -6.97 5.39
C THR A 328 30.18 -7.09 6.86
N LEU A 329 31.06 -7.69 7.65
CA LEU A 329 30.93 -7.75 9.11
C LEU A 329 31.20 -6.35 9.70
N ALA A 330 30.49 -5.97 10.76
CA ALA A 330 30.66 -4.67 11.43
C ALA A 330 32.08 -4.48 12.00
N LEU A 331 32.73 -5.58 12.39
CA LEU A 331 34.11 -5.64 12.88
C LEU A 331 34.76 -6.89 12.28
N GLY A 332 35.23 -6.83 11.04
CA GLY A 332 35.94 -7.97 10.45
C GLY A 332 36.06 -7.98 8.92
N PRO A 333 36.67 -9.04 8.36
CA PRO A 333 36.84 -9.21 6.92
C PRO A 333 35.50 -9.42 6.19
N LYS A 334 35.48 -9.18 4.88
CA LYS A 334 34.31 -9.46 4.02
C LYS A 334 33.98 -10.96 4.08
N THR A 335 32.71 -11.30 4.24
CA THR A 335 32.26 -12.69 4.20
C THR A 335 32.37 -13.24 2.79
N ALA A 336 32.54 -14.56 2.66
CA ALA A 336 32.56 -15.21 1.36
C ALA A 336 31.31 -14.86 0.53
N PRO A 337 31.46 -14.58 -0.78
CA PRO A 337 30.34 -14.23 -1.64
C PRO A 337 29.37 -15.41 -1.77
N GLN A 338 28.07 -15.14 -1.66
CA GLN A 338 27.02 -16.11 -1.91
C GLN A 338 26.40 -15.88 -3.29
N TYR A 339 26.42 -16.90 -4.14
CA TYR A 339 25.85 -16.85 -5.48
C TYR A 339 24.58 -17.68 -5.56
N LEU A 340 23.44 -17.03 -5.85
CA LEU A 340 22.16 -17.69 -6.01
C LEU A 340 21.65 -17.52 -7.46
N PRO A 341 21.37 -18.62 -8.19
CA PRO A 341 20.84 -18.52 -9.54
C PRO A 341 19.43 -17.93 -9.53
N HIS A 342 19.17 -16.93 -10.37
CA HIS A 342 17.85 -16.33 -10.53
C HIS A 342 17.23 -16.72 -11.87
N LYS A 343 16.31 -17.68 -11.86
CA LYS A 343 15.69 -18.24 -13.06
C LYS A 343 14.72 -17.23 -13.70
N ARG A 344 14.97 -16.85 -14.96
CA ARG A 344 14.06 -16.05 -15.83
C ARG A 344 14.20 -16.53 -17.28
N GLY A 345 13.22 -16.19 -18.13
CA GLY A 345 13.29 -16.53 -19.56
C GLY A 345 14.43 -15.81 -20.29
N GLN A 346 15.04 -16.43 -21.30
CA GLN A 346 16.19 -15.88 -22.04
C GLN A 346 15.93 -14.49 -22.61
N LEU A 347 14.75 -14.26 -23.19
CA LEU A 347 14.37 -12.95 -23.72
C LEU A 347 14.19 -11.89 -22.63
N GLN A 348 13.74 -12.29 -21.43
CA GLN A 348 13.66 -11.39 -20.28
C GLN A 348 15.06 -11.05 -19.76
N LEU A 349 15.98 -12.03 -19.73
CA LEU A 349 17.35 -11.82 -19.29
C LEU A 349 18.12 -10.89 -20.22
N ARG A 350 17.94 -11.04 -21.54
CA ARG A 350 18.52 -10.13 -22.53
C ARG A 350 18.02 -8.70 -22.31
N LYS A 351 16.70 -8.50 -22.25
CA LYS A 351 16.10 -7.18 -21.96
C LYS A 351 16.57 -6.60 -20.63
N MET A 352 16.73 -7.44 -19.61
CA MET A 352 17.22 -7.00 -18.30
C MET A 352 18.69 -6.58 -18.37
N GLY A 353 19.51 -7.26 -19.16
CA GLY A 353 20.88 -6.85 -19.46
C GLY A 353 20.91 -5.49 -20.16
N ASP A 354 20.08 -5.29 -21.18
CA ASP A 354 19.97 -4.01 -21.89
C ASP A 354 19.55 -2.86 -20.96
N VAL A 355 18.52 -3.08 -20.12
CA VAL A 355 18.05 -2.10 -19.14
C VAL A 355 19.12 -1.78 -18.08
N PHE A 356 19.86 -2.78 -17.59
CA PHE A 356 20.93 -2.54 -16.62
C PHE A 356 22.11 -1.82 -17.26
N LYS A 357 22.44 -2.11 -18.51
CA LYS A 357 23.49 -1.42 -19.26
C LYS A 357 23.12 0.03 -19.55
N GLU A 358 21.86 0.30 -19.87
CA GLU A 358 21.35 1.68 -20.02
C GLU A 358 21.37 2.42 -18.68
N ALA A 359 20.98 1.75 -17.59
CA ALA A 359 21.01 2.32 -16.25
C ALA A 359 22.44 2.64 -15.77
N GLU A 360 23.46 1.94 -16.25
CA GLU A 360 24.87 2.20 -15.91
C GLU A 360 25.32 3.62 -16.24
N LEU A 361 24.73 4.25 -17.25
CA LEU A 361 25.03 5.63 -17.62
C LEU A 361 24.51 6.67 -16.60
N TYR A 362 23.53 6.31 -15.78
CA TYR A 362 22.80 7.26 -14.92
C TYR A 362 22.75 6.87 -13.44
N ASP A 363 22.92 5.58 -13.12
CA ASP A 363 22.73 5.03 -11.78
C ASP A 363 24.08 4.66 -11.16
N SER A 364 24.44 5.33 -10.07
CA SER A 364 25.64 5.04 -9.28
C SER A 364 25.63 3.64 -8.63
N ARG A 365 24.49 2.95 -8.66
CA ARG A 365 24.33 1.56 -8.19
C ARG A 365 24.56 0.51 -9.27
N ALA A 366 24.93 0.92 -10.48
CA ALA A 366 25.32 -0.01 -11.52
C ALA A 366 26.60 -0.74 -11.14
N VAL A 367 26.65 -2.02 -11.50
CA VAL A 367 27.79 -2.89 -11.22
C VAL A 367 28.62 -2.98 -12.48
N THR A 368 29.93 -2.87 -12.35
CA THR A 368 30.88 -2.91 -13.46
C THR A 368 31.59 -4.26 -13.52
N GLU A 369 32.25 -4.56 -14.65
CA GLU A 369 33.09 -5.77 -14.74
C GLU A 369 34.28 -5.72 -13.75
N SER A 370 34.72 -4.52 -13.37
CA SER A 370 35.77 -4.32 -12.38
C SER A 370 35.38 -4.73 -10.96
N ASP A 371 34.08 -4.85 -10.64
CA ASP A 371 33.61 -5.17 -9.31
C ASP A 371 34.05 -6.56 -8.85
N GLU A 372 34.51 -6.64 -7.60
CA GLU A 372 35.02 -7.87 -6.97
C GLU A 372 33.98 -9.01 -7.04
N LYS A 373 32.69 -8.67 -6.87
CA LYS A 373 31.51 -9.56 -6.98
C LYS A 373 31.41 -10.24 -8.34
N VAL A 374 31.65 -9.47 -9.41
CA VAL A 374 31.52 -9.94 -10.78
C VAL A 374 32.75 -10.75 -11.14
N LYS A 375 33.95 -10.27 -10.78
CA LYS A 375 35.21 -11.00 -10.98
C LYS A 375 35.20 -12.37 -10.30
N SER A 376 34.75 -12.44 -9.05
CA SER A 376 34.69 -13.70 -8.30
C SER A 376 33.69 -14.68 -8.91
N LEU A 377 32.51 -14.19 -9.32
CA LEU A 377 31.49 -14.99 -10.01
C LEU A 377 31.97 -15.48 -11.38
N LEU A 378 32.57 -14.60 -12.20
CA LEU A 378 33.12 -14.94 -13.50
C LEU A 378 34.24 -15.98 -13.38
N LYS A 379 35.13 -15.83 -12.39
CA LYS A 379 36.21 -16.79 -12.12
C LYS A 379 35.64 -18.17 -11.78
N GLU A 380 34.63 -18.24 -10.91
CA GLU A 380 33.98 -19.51 -10.57
C GLU A 380 33.27 -20.13 -11.78
N LYS A 381 32.54 -19.32 -12.55
CA LYS A 381 31.80 -19.76 -13.74
C LYS A 381 32.71 -20.27 -14.83
N ASN A 382 33.75 -19.52 -15.17
CA ASN A 382 34.71 -19.88 -16.21
C ASN A 382 35.60 -21.06 -15.81
N ARG A 383 35.88 -21.26 -14.50
CA ARG A 383 36.58 -22.46 -14.02
C ARG A 383 35.82 -23.75 -14.33
N LYS A 384 34.48 -23.72 -14.34
CA LYS A 384 33.63 -24.90 -14.57
C LYS A 384 33.39 -25.20 -16.06
N VAL A 385 33.80 -24.33 -16.99
CA VAL A 385 33.52 -24.52 -18.41
C VAL A 385 34.70 -25.22 -19.11
N LYS A 386 34.42 -26.36 -19.76
CA LYS A 386 35.37 -27.05 -20.66
C LYS A 386 35.58 -26.24 -21.96
N LYS A 387 36.78 -26.33 -22.55
CA LYS A 387 37.26 -25.53 -23.69
C LYS A 387 36.16 -25.26 -24.75
N GLY A 388 35.95 -23.99 -25.10
CA GLY A 388 35.18 -23.58 -26.29
C GLY A 388 34.14 -22.47 -26.09
N ARG A 389 33.62 -22.25 -24.87
CA ARG A 389 32.69 -21.13 -24.58
C ARG A 389 33.05 -20.49 -23.25
N LYS A 390 33.02 -19.17 -23.16
CA LYS A 390 33.31 -18.44 -21.92
C LYS A 390 32.10 -17.62 -21.49
N TRP A 391 31.99 -17.40 -20.19
CA TRP A 391 31.05 -16.46 -19.60
C TRP A 391 31.65 -15.06 -19.61
N TYR A 392 30.85 -14.11 -20.07
CA TYR A 392 31.14 -12.69 -20.11
C TYR A 392 30.10 -11.94 -19.28
N PHE A 393 30.53 -10.86 -18.66
CA PHE A 393 29.63 -9.93 -17.97
C PHE A 393 28.85 -9.11 -19.01
N VAL A 394 27.55 -8.93 -18.79
CA VAL A 394 26.70 -8.09 -19.63
C VAL A 394 26.39 -6.78 -18.93
N ALA A 395 25.77 -6.89 -17.75
CA ALA A 395 25.38 -5.77 -16.90
C ALA A 395 24.96 -6.26 -15.51
N GLY A 396 24.95 -5.37 -14.53
CA GLY A 396 24.48 -5.69 -13.19
C GLY A 396 24.04 -4.46 -12.41
N LYS A 397 23.27 -4.68 -11.34
CA LYS A 397 22.71 -3.61 -10.51
C LYS A 397 22.63 -4.02 -9.05
N VAL A 398 23.01 -3.12 -8.14
CA VAL A 398 22.79 -3.28 -6.70
C VAL A 398 21.33 -2.99 -6.35
N VAL A 399 20.65 -3.98 -5.79
CA VAL A 399 19.20 -3.94 -5.49
C VAL A 399 18.95 -3.35 -4.12
N GLY A 400 19.81 -3.68 -3.16
CA GLY A 400 19.66 -3.25 -1.78
C GLY A 400 20.79 -3.72 -0.89
N ARG A 401 20.87 -3.07 0.27
CA ARG A 401 21.68 -3.48 1.42
C ARG A 401 20.73 -4.04 2.44
N ASP A 402 20.83 -5.33 2.70
CA ASP A 402 20.03 -5.96 3.75
C ASP A 402 20.88 -5.94 5.03
N PRO A 403 20.42 -5.27 6.11
CA PRO A 403 21.00 -5.51 7.41
C PRO A 403 20.68 -6.96 7.75
N GLY A 404 21.73 -7.78 7.87
CA GLY A 404 21.62 -9.19 8.22
C GLY A 404 20.81 -9.37 9.51
N ARG A 405 20.25 -10.57 9.71
CA ARG A 405 19.33 -10.85 10.84
C ARG A 405 19.87 -10.44 12.22
N THR A 406 21.19 -10.46 12.39
CA THR A 406 21.87 -10.11 13.65
C THR A 406 22.25 -8.64 13.75
N GLY A 407 22.07 -7.82 12.70
CA GLY A 407 22.53 -6.42 12.64
C GLY A 407 24.05 -6.25 12.53
N VAL A 408 24.81 -7.33 12.72
CA VAL A 408 26.28 -7.35 12.69
C VAL A 408 26.84 -7.49 11.28
N VAL A 409 26.02 -7.92 10.31
CA VAL A 409 26.44 -8.15 8.92
C VAL A 409 25.60 -7.28 8.00
N SER A 410 26.21 -6.42 7.18
CA SER A 410 25.50 -5.73 6.09
C SER A 410 25.72 -6.51 4.80
N VAL A 411 24.66 -7.01 4.19
CA VAL A 411 24.75 -7.80 2.95
C VAL A 411 24.32 -6.95 1.77
N GLU A 412 25.26 -6.59 0.92
CA GLU A 412 24.97 -5.97 -0.37
C GLU A 412 24.50 -7.03 -1.37
N LYS A 413 23.30 -6.85 -1.92
CA LYS A 413 22.70 -7.77 -2.88
C LYS A 413 22.66 -7.13 -4.26
N ALA A 414 23.32 -7.75 -5.22
CA ALA A 414 23.34 -7.34 -6.62
C ALA A 414 22.73 -8.41 -7.52
N PHE A 415 22.06 -7.99 -8.59
CA PHE A 415 21.78 -8.86 -9.73
C PHE A 415 22.86 -8.67 -10.79
N VAL A 416 23.40 -9.78 -11.28
CA VAL A 416 24.46 -9.83 -12.28
C VAL A 416 23.96 -10.69 -13.43
N VAL A 417 23.94 -10.13 -14.64
CA VAL A 417 23.59 -10.85 -15.87
C VAL A 417 24.86 -11.22 -16.61
N LEU A 418 25.01 -12.51 -16.89
CA LEU A 418 26.12 -13.08 -17.65
C LEU A 418 25.60 -13.64 -18.97
N VAL A 419 26.45 -13.59 -20.00
CA VAL A 419 26.21 -14.24 -21.29
C VAL A 419 27.31 -15.25 -21.57
N ARG A 420 26.93 -16.44 -22.02
CA ARG A 420 27.86 -17.44 -22.51
C ARG A 420 28.00 -17.29 -24.02
N ARG A 421 29.23 -17.03 -24.50
CA ARG A 421 29.58 -16.93 -25.91
C ARG A 421 30.70 -17.91 -26.26
#